data_AF-A0A2E9E0D9-F1
#
_entry.id   AF-A0A2E9E0D9-F1
#
_cell.length_a   1.000
_cell.length_b   1.000
_cell.length_c   1.000
_cell.angle_alpha   90.00
_cell.angle_beta   90.00
_cell.angle_gamma   90.00
#
_symmetry.space_group_name_H-M   'P 1'
#
loop_
_entity.id
_entity.type
_entity.pdbx_description
1 polymer ?
#
loop_
_entity_poly.entity_id
_entity_poly.type
_entity_poly.pdbx_seq_one_letter_code
_entity_poly.pdbx_strand_id
1 'polypeptide(L)'
;MERRIIEEYALPLKHTFDYVNEKRAKSPRRSWTDDQRLKWSLRHKRCPICQEKWAKENPMTKEHIHPLVLGGFERDENIIPLCKKCNNARNDVMIDVLGSSDIKAIRRRMPAIKVAVQEFVIWCHASINLDEEALIQCHDLSEAFANQRGIPNPYDNSNTKNKEKKSIFNVIKQPFRSLISKFKTSSQVKRLNDDTNVDSKNSQVEKHSEKNTHVEKAVKQKNPVKITAKTASEENEITSFLKSSIKKRIPTKTYRSGFSASQLAYVMKQAKDHFDISWNELFNPFEVKGTIQEKSVLIVPLLGFDIEEAIGEDEKMIYKITESKLTEKTNNVSNFNLDSWLKESWKGVESYPELTKSILKFEKDRKEKSRSLRVILKEDFGIAKNRSAKNVKEDLHKRYLGLKEATEQQFPLMSWIKENWRGEESYILLRDAILAHEERNNRGRSLKDILKQDFDIPKSWTIAKKASYWNELQL
;
A
#
# COMPACT_ATOMS: atom_id res chain seq x y z
N MET A 1 -14.71 -4.05 -30.65
CA MET A 1 -15.27 -5.39 -30.39
C MET A 1 -16.50 -5.63 -31.27
N GLU A 2 -16.64 -6.83 -31.80
CA GLU A 2 -17.75 -7.27 -32.64
C GLU A 2 -19.04 -7.36 -31.82
N ARG A 3 -20.17 -7.01 -32.46
CA ARG A 3 -21.47 -6.92 -31.80
C ARG A 3 -21.91 -8.24 -31.19
N ARG A 4 -21.63 -9.38 -31.86
CA ARG A 4 -21.95 -10.72 -31.37
C ARG A 4 -21.35 -10.99 -29.98
N ILE A 5 -20.06 -10.68 -29.80
CA ILE A 5 -19.39 -10.84 -28.49
C ILE A 5 -20.02 -9.92 -27.45
N ILE A 6 -20.34 -8.67 -27.80
CA ILE A 6 -21.01 -7.76 -26.85
C ILE A 6 -22.39 -8.31 -26.41
N GLU A 7 -23.12 -8.94 -27.33
CA GLU A 7 -24.43 -9.57 -27.06
C GLU A 7 -24.30 -10.82 -26.18
N GLU A 8 -23.29 -11.66 -26.41
CA GLU A 8 -22.98 -12.82 -25.58
C GLU A 8 -22.66 -12.42 -24.13
N TYR A 9 -21.89 -11.34 -23.95
CA TYR A 9 -21.54 -10.80 -22.64
C TYR A 9 -22.52 -9.73 -22.13
N ALA A 10 -23.72 -9.62 -22.71
CA ALA A 10 -24.68 -8.56 -22.38
C ALA A 10 -25.08 -8.53 -20.89
N LEU A 11 -25.20 -9.69 -20.24
CA LEU A 11 -25.60 -9.77 -18.84
C LEU A 11 -24.52 -9.22 -17.87
N PRO A 12 -23.24 -9.68 -17.91
CA PRO A 12 -22.15 -9.05 -17.16
C PRO A 12 -21.98 -7.55 -17.46
N LEU A 13 -22.14 -7.13 -18.71
CA LEU A 13 -22.05 -5.72 -19.09
C LEU A 13 -23.20 -4.90 -18.48
N LYS A 14 -24.44 -5.41 -18.54
CA LYS A 14 -25.60 -4.78 -17.91
C LYS A 14 -25.37 -4.63 -16.40
N HIS A 15 -24.92 -5.69 -15.73
CA HIS A 15 -24.58 -5.65 -14.31
C HIS A 15 -23.54 -4.57 -13.98
N THR A 16 -22.51 -4.47 -14.82
CA THR A 16 -21.47 -3.46 -14.68
C THR A 16 -22.03 -2.06 -14.80
N PHE A 17 -22.81 -1.78 -15.85
CA PHE A 17 -23.32 -0.44 -16.07
C PHE A 17 -24.43 -0.05 -15.10
N ASP A 18 -25.25 -0.99 -14.64
CA ASP A 18 -26.19 -0.71 -13.56
C ASP A 18 -25.46 -0.32 -12.26
N TYR A 19 -24.35 -0.98 -11.94
CA TYR A 19 -23.56 -0.65 -10.75
C TYR A 19 -22.76 0.66 -10.91
N VAL A 20 -22.12 0.87 -12.06
CA VAL A 20 -21.39 2.11 -12.37
C VAL A 20 -22.36 3.30 -12.32
N ASN A 21 -23.59 3.15 -12.80
CA ASN A 21 -24.63 4.18 -12.75
C ASN A 21 -25.43 4.21 -11.43
N GLU A 22 -24.91 3.61 -10.35
CA GLU A 22 -25.51 3.67 -9.00
C GLU A 22 -26.92 3.07 -8.87
N LYS A 23 -27.37 2.30 -9.87
CA LYS A 23 -28.64 1.56 -9.82
C LYS A 23 -28.57 0.31 -8.94
N ARG A 24 -27.37 -0.07 -8.49
CA ARG A 24 -27.11 -1.25 -7.67
C ARG A 24 -26.13 -0.96 -6.54
N ALA A 25 -26.37 -1.61 -5.40
CA ALA A 25 -25.47 -1.57 -4.25
C ALA A 25 -24.23 -2.47 -4.45
N LYS A 26 -23.16 -2.15 -3.71
CA LYS A 26 -21.92 -2.92 -3.70
C LYS A 26 -22.10 -4.23 -2.93
N SER A 27 -21.68 -5.35 -3.53
CA SER A 27 -21.62 -6.63 -2.84
C SER A 27 -20.58 -6.61 -1.70
N PRO A 28 -20.91 -7.07 -0.49
CA PRO A 28 -19.95 -7.12 0.61
C PRO A 28 -18.88 -8.19 0.33
N ARG A 29 -17.60 -7.80 0.40
CA ARG A 29 -16.48 -8.73 0.21
C ARG A 29 -16.42 -9.73 1.37
N ARG A 30 -16.22 -11.02 1.07
CA ARG A 30 -16.02 -12.08 2.07
C ARG A 30 -14.72 -12.82 1.84
N SER A 31 -13.97 -13.09 2.91
CA SER A 31 -12.81 -14.00 2.86
C SER A 31 -13.29 -15.45 2.81
N TRP A 32 -12.47 -16.34 2.25
CA TRP A 32 -12.72 -17.78 2.39
C TRP A 32 -12.44 -18.26 3.80
N THR A 33 -13.22 -19.24 4.25
CA THR A 33 -12.85 -20.13 5.36
C THR A 33 -11.81 -21.15 4.89
N ASP A 34 -11.13 -21.81 5.83
CA ASP A 34 -10.15 -22.85 5.50
C ASP A 34 -10.80 -24.03 4.76
N ASP A 35 -12.00 -24.44 5.16
CA ASP A 35 -12.79 -25.47 4.45
C ASP A 35 -13.10 -25.08 3.01
N GLN A 36 -13.45 -23.81 2.75
CA GLN A 36 -13.70 -23.34 1.39
C GLN A 36 -12.42 -23.37 0.55
N ARG A 37 -11.29 -22.96 1.13
CA ARG A 37 -9.98 -23.02 0.46
C ARG A 37 -9.60 -24.47 0.16
N LEU A 38 -9.82 -25.39 1.10
CA LEU A 38 -9.57 -26.81 0.91
C LEU A 38 -10.43 -27.37 -0.24
N LYS A 39 -11.75 -27.11 -0.23
CA LYS A 39 -12.66 -27.52 -1.32
C LYS A 39 -12.20 -27.02 -2.69
N TRP A 40 -11.77 -25.75 -2.79
CA TRP A 40 -11.24 -25.19 -4.02
C TRP A 40 -9.93 -25.83 -4.46
N SER A 41 -9.03 -26.14 -3.53
CA SER A 41 -7.76 -26.83 -3.81
C SER A 41 -7.94 -28.25 -4.35
N LEU A 42 -9.04 -28.92 -3.96
CA LEU A 42 -9.39 -30.25 -4.48
C LEU A 42 -9.95 -30.18 -5.91
N ARG A 43 -10.77 -29.16 -6.21
CA ARG A 43 -11.35 -28.94 -7.55
C ARG A 43 -10.32 -28.46 -8.57
N HIS A 44 -9.48 -27.51 -8.17
CA HIS A 44 -8.41 -26.97 -9.00
C HIS A 44 -7.08 -27.28 -8.35
N LYS A 45 -6.36 -28.27 -8.88
CA LYS A 45 -5.01 -28.63 -8.40
C LYS A 45 -3.92 -27.61 -8.77
N ARG A 46 -4.22 -26.71 -9.70
CA ARG A 46 -3.33 -25.70 -10.29
C ARG A 46 -4.11 -24.42 -10.59
N CYS A 47 -3.39 -23.31 -10.75
CA CYS A 47 -3.96 -22.05 -11.19
C CYS A 47 -4.63 -22.21 -12.56
N PRO A 48 -5.91 -21.87 -12.74
CA PRO A 48 -6.61 -22.07 -14.02
C PRO A 48 -6.06 -21.18 -15.14
N ILE A 49 -5.35 -20.10 -14.81
CA ILE A 49 -4.71 -19.22 -15.80
C ILE A 49 -3.29 -19.70 -16.13
N CYS A 50 -2.38 -19.69 -15.15
CA CYS A 50 -0.95 -19.95 -15.42
C CYS A 50 -0.51 -21.41 -15.20
N GLN A 51 -1.42 -22.29 -14.79
CA GLN A 51 -1.17 -23.73 -14.56
C GLN A 51 -0.07 -24.07 -13.53
N GLU A 52 0.43 -23.08 -12.79
CA GLU A 52 1.35 -23.29 -11.67
C GLU A 52 0.65 -23.99 -10.51
N LYS A 53 1.39 -24.84 -9.79
CA LYS A 53 0.91 -25.49 -8.57
C LYS A 53 0.76 -24.48 -7.43
N TRP A 54 -0.13 -24.78 -6.50
CA TRP A 54 -0.25 -24.03 -5.25
C TRP A 54 0.99 -24.28 -4.38
N ALA A 55 1.61 -23.20 -3.92
CA ALA A 55 2.77 -23.26 -3.04
C ALA A 55 2.71 -22.11 -2.02
N LYS A 56 3.55 -22.15 -0.98
CA LYS A 56 3.62 -21.09 0.02
C LYS A 56 4.00 -19.74 -0.60
N GLU A 57 4.88 -19.77 -1.59
CA GLU A 57 5.38 -18.63 -2.37
C GLU A 57 4.39 -18.19 -3.46
N ASN A 58 3.40 -19.03 -3.78
CA ASN A 58 2.36 -18.78 -4.77
C ASN A 58 0.99 -19.27 -4.26
N PRO A 59 0.48 -18.66 -3.18
CA PRO A 59 -0.68 -19.18 -2.50
C PRO A 59 -1.93 -18.99 -3.36
N MET A 60 -2.90 -19.89 -3.17
CA MET A 60 -4.24 -19.73 -3.71
C MET A 60 -4.93 -18.53 -3.07
N THR A 61 -5.59 -17.73 -3.90
CA THR A 61 -6.36 -16.56 -3.52
C THR A 61 -7.78 -16.65 -4.07
N LYS A 62 -8.70 -15.99 -3.37
CA LYS A 62 -10.08 -15.84 -3.82
C LYS A 62 -10.15 -14.70 -4.82
N GLU A 63 -10.53 -15.00 -6.05
CA GLU A 63 -10.76 -14.00 -7.08
C GLU A 63 -12.22 -13.97 -7.53
N HIS A 64 -12.69 -12.80 -7.95
CA HIS A 64 -14.01 -12.62 -8.54
C HIS A 64 -13.87 -12.53 -10.07
N ILE A 65 -14.52 -13.42 -10.82
CA ILE A 65 -14.46 -13.44 -12.29
C ILE A 65 -14.90 -12.06 -12.82
N HIS A 66 -16.09 -11.61 -12.44
CA HIS A 66 -16.56 -10.24 -12.54
C HIS A 66 -16.09 -9.47 -11.30
N PRO A 67 -15.20 -8.48 -11.44
CA PRO A 67 -14.69 -7.71 -10.29
C PRO A 67 -15.79 -7.04 -9.47
N LEU A 68 -15.71 -7.12 -8.14
CA LEU A 68 -16.67 -6.46 -7.24
C LEU A 68 -16.68 -4.92 -7.43
N VAL A 69 -15.53 -4.34 -7.78
CA VAL A 69 -15.43 -2.90 -8.08
C VAL A 69 -16.20 -2.50 -9.33
N LEU A 70 -16.52 -3.46 -10.21
CA LEU A 70 -17.32 -3.27 -11.41
C LEU A 70 -18.71 -3.90 -11.27
N GLY A 71 -19.20 -4.16 -10.06
CA GLY A 71 -20.58 -4.63 -9.83
C GLY A 71 -20.76 -6.15 -9.84
N GLY A 72 -19.66 -6.90 -9.83
CA GLY A 72 -19.69 -8.35 -9.64
C GLY A 72 -20.33 -8.75 -8.30
N PHE A 73 -20.82 -9.99 -8.25
CA PHE A 73 -21.46 -10.55 -7.05
C PHE A 73 -20.49 -11.34 -6.19
N GLU A 74 -20.71 -11.32 -4.87
CA GLU A 74 -20.03 -12.21 -3.93
C GLU A 74 -20.79 -13.55 -3.86
N ARG A 75 -20.66 -14.36 -4.90
CA ARG A 75 -21.34 -15.66 -5.07
C ARG A 75 -20.41 -16.69 -5.69
N ASP A 76 -20.65 -17.97 -5.42
CA ASP A 76 -19.79 -19.07 -5.86
C ASP A 76 -19.61 -19.11 -7.38
N GLU A 77 -20.65 -18.78 -8.16
CA GLU A 77 -20.60 -18.67 -9.63
C GLU A 77 -19.63 -17.60 -10.15
N ASN A 78 -19.34 -16.59 -9.32
CA ASN A 78 -18.45 -15.49 -9.65
C ASN A 78 -17.10 -15.62 -8.93
N ILE A 79 -16.86 -16.70 -8.18
CA ILE A 79 -15.64 -16.89 -7.39
C ILE A 79 -14.80 -17.98 -8.05
N ILE A 80 -13.50 -17.71 -8.23
CA ILE A 80 -12.55 -18.68 -8.77
C ILE A 80 -11.22 -18.65 -8.02
N PRO A 81 -10.53 -19.80 -7.82
CA PRO A 81 -9.19 -19.82 -7.25
C PRO A 81 -8.15 -19.40 -8.28
N LEU A 82 -7.47 -18.28 -8.01
CA LEU A 82 -6.26 -17.88 -8.75
C LEU A 82 -5.05 -17.89 -7.82
N CYS A 83 -3.86 -18.09 -8.38
CA CYS A 83 -2.64 -17.86 -7.62
C CYS A 83 -2.46 -16.36 -7.37
N LYS A 84 -1.82 -15.99 -6.26
CA LYS A 84 -1.60 -14.59 -5.87
C LYS A 84 -0.96 -13.76 -6.99
N LYS A 85 -0.02 -14.33 -7.74
CA LYS A 85 0.67 -13.64 -8.83
C LYS A 85 -0.27 -13.30 -9.99
N CYS A 86 -1.12 -14.23 -10.41
CA CYS A 86 -2.11 -13.98 -11.48
C CYS A 86 -3.20 -13.01 -11.01
N ASN A 87 -3.66 -13.14 -9.76
CA ASN A 87 -4.62 -12.20 -9.20
C ASN A 87 -4.08 -10.76 -9.20
N ASN A 88 -2.85 -10.57 -8.69
CA ASN A 88 -2.20 -9.27 -8.71
C ASN A 88 -2.07 -8.72 -10.15
N ALA A 89 -1.55 -9.51 -11.09
CA ALA A 89 -1.42 -9.07 -12.47
C ALA A 89 -2.77 -8.68 -13.12
N ARG A 90 -3.87 -9.38 -12.82
CA ARG A 90 -5.22 -8.97 -13.27
C ARG A 90 -5.63 -7.62 -12.69
N ASN A 91 -5.35 -7.38 -11.41
CA ASN A 91 -5.62 -6.08 -10.77
C ASN A 91 -4.76 -4.96 -11.37
N ASP A 92 -3.50 -5.24 -11.71
CA ASP A 92 -2.61 -4.27 -12.33
C ASP A 92 -3.11 -3.90 -13.74
N VAL A 93 -3.52 -4.89 -14.55
CA VAL A 93 -4.17 -4.64 -15.85
C VAL A 93 -5.44 -3.80 -15.70
N MET A 94 -6.26 -4.07 -14.67
CA MET A 94 -7.44 -3.25 -14.39
C MET A 94 -7.06 -1.78 -14.15
N ILE A 95 -6.04 -1.54 -13.32
CA ILE A 95 -5.57 -0.19 -12.99
C ILE A 95 -5.02 0.49 -14.23
N ASP A 96 -4.23 -0.21 -15.05
CA ASP A 96 -3.65 0.35 -16.28
C ASP A 96 -4.74 0.76 -17.29
N VAL A 97 -5.79 -0.07 -17.42
CA VAL A 97 -6.85 0.12 -18.42
C VAL A 97 -7.91 1.11 -17.95
N LEU A 98 -8.31 1.04 -16.68
CA LEU A 98 -9.38 1.86 -16.10
C LEU A 98 -8.85 3.09 -15.35
N GLY A 99 -7.53 3.21 -15.20
CA GLY A 99 -6.80 4.26 -14.47
C GLY A 99 -7.03 4.30 -12.96
N SER A 100 -7.81 3.36 -12.41
CA SER A 100 -8.05 3.28 -10.97
C SER A 100 -8.71 1.95 -10.60
N SER A 101 -8.48 1.50 -9.37
CA SER A 101 -9.24 0.43 -8.71
C SER A 101 -10.34 0.96 -7.79
N ASP A 102 -10.59 2.29 -7.78
CA ASP A 102 -11.66 2.93 -7.04
C ASP A 102 -12.86 3.25 -7.94
N ILE A 103 -14.06 2.79 -7.54
CA ILE A 103 -15.29 2.99 -8.32
C ILE A 103 -15.65 4.46 -8.48
N LYS A 104 -15.36 5.33 -7.50
CA LYS A 104 -15.67 6.77 -7.63
C LYS A 104 -14.78 7.43 -8.68
N ALA A 105 -13.50 7.03 -8.74
CA ALA A 105 -12.60 7.46 -9.81
C ALA A 105 -13.05 6.95 -11.19
N ILE A 106 -13.45 5.68 -11.30
CA ILE A 106 -13.99 5.10 -12.55
C ILE A 106 -15.26 5.86 -12.99
N ARG A 107 -16.22 6.08 -12.09
CA ARG A 107 -17.46 6.82 -12.37
C ARG A 107 -17.21 8.23 -12.92
N ARG A 108 -16.25 8.96 -12.34
CA ARG A 108 -15.89 10.32 -12.80
C ARG A 108 -15.36 10.36 -14.24
N ARG A 109 -14.85 9.23 -14.74
CA ARG A 109 -14.33 9.10 -16.11
C ARG A 109 -15.36 8.56 -17.11
N MET A 110 -16.55 8.19 -16.64
CA MET A 110 -17.64 7.82 -17.54
C MET A 110 -18.25 9.07 -18.19
N PRO A 111 -18.65 9.01 -19.47
CA PRO A 111 -18.66 7.84 -20.36
C PRO A 111 -17.36 7.60 -21.14
N ALA A 112 -16.33 8.43 -20.97
CA ALA A 112 -15.11 8.39 -21.79
C ALA A 112 -14.38 7.04 -21.75
N ILE A 113 -14.45 6.30 -20.65
CA ILE A 113 -13.84 4.97 -20.51
C ILE A 113 -14.83 3.81 -20.71
N LYS A 114 -16.03 4.06 -21.25
CA LYS A 114 -17.07 3.02 -21.40
C LYS A 114 -16.54 1.79 -22.14
N VAL A 115 -15.88 1.99 -23.28
CA VAL A 115 -15.34 0.89 -24.10
C VAL A 115 -14.29 0.08 -23.32
N ALA A 116 -13.36 0.75 -22.63
CA ALA A 116 -12.34 0.10 -21.81
C ALA A 116 -12.97 -0.74 -20.67
N VAL A 117 -14.03 -0.24 -20.03
CA VAL A 117 -14.79 -1.01 -19.03
C VAL A 117 -15.45 -2.24 -19.67
N GLN A 118 -16.04 -2.13 -20.86
CA GLN A 118 -16.64 -3.28 -21.56
C GLN A 118 -15.60 -4.35 -21.87
N GLU A 119 -14.50 -3.96 -22.49
CA GLU A 119 -13.43 -4.88 -22.91
C GLU A 119 -12.78 -5.56 -21.70
N PHE A 120 -12.55 -4.81 -20.62
CA PHE A 120 -12.00 -5.38 -19.40
C PHE A 120 -12.94 -6.40 -18.74
N VAL A 121 -14.24 -6.11 -18.66
CA VAL A 121 -15.23 -7.06 -18.11
C VAL A 121 -15.31 -8.32 -18.99
N ILE A 122 -15.34 -8.17 -20.30
CA ILE A 122 -15.39 -9.29 -21.24
C ILE A 122 -14.14 -10.15 -21.12
N TRP A 123 -12.96 -9.52 -21.13
CA TRP A 123 -11.69 -10.20 -20.92
C TRP A 123 -11.65 -10.95 -19.58
N CYS A 124 -12.19 -10.38 -18.51
CA CYS A 124 -12.22 -11.02 -17.21
C CYS A 124 -12.99 -12.35 -17.21
N HIS A 125 -14.08 -12.46 -17.97
CA HIS A 125 -14.83 -13.69 -18.13
C HIS A 125 -14.18 -14.62 -19.18
N ALA A 126 -13.81 -14.09 -20.34
CA ALA A 126 -13.22 -14.86 -21.43
C ALA A 126 -11.92 -15.57 -21.01
N SER A 127 -11.07 -14.89 -20.24
CA SER A 127 -9.81 -15.42 -19.69
C SER A 127 -9.97 -16.60 -18.73
N ILE A 128 -11.16 -16.76 -18.14
CA ILE A 128 -11.49 -17.87 -17.24
C ILE A 128 -12.18 -19.00 -18.00
N ASN A 129 -13.09 -18.65 -18.90
CA ASN A 129 -13.87 -19.61 -19.69
C ASN A 129 -13.13 -20.11 -20.93
N LEU A 130 -11.93 -19.58 -21.22
CA LEU A 130 -11.13 -19.87 -22.41
C LEU A 130 -11.91 -19.60 -23.71
N ASP A 131 -12.67 -18.50 -23.73
CA ASP A 131 -13.38 -18.04 -24.92
C ASP A 131 -12.38 -17.38 -25.89
N GLU A 132 -11.91 -18.18 -26.85
CA GLU A 132 -10.88 -17.79 -27.80
C GLU A 132 -11.31 -16.60 -28.68
N GLU A 133 -12.57 -16.54 -29.11
CA GLU A 133 -13.06 -15.48 -29.98
C GLU A 133 -13.06 -14.12 -29.26
N ALA A 134 -13.51 -14.09 -28.01
CA ALA A 134 -13.44 -12.89 -27.19
C ALA A 134 -12.00 -12.53 -26.82
N LEU A 135 -11.15 -13.52 -26.52
CA LEU A 135 -9.73 -13.30 -26.20
C LEU A 135 -8.93 -12.72 -27.37
N ILE A 136 -9.23 -13.12 -28.62
CA ILE A 136 -8.65 -12.52 -29.83
C ILE A 136 -8.99 -11.03 -29.90
N GLN A 137 -10.20 -10.64 -29.51
CA GLN A 137 -10.62 -9.23 -29.53
C GLN A 137 -10.08 -8.42 -28.34
N CYS A 138 -9.75 -9.10 -27.25
CA CYS A 138 -9.11 -8.54 -26.06
C CYS A 138 -7.60 -8.85 -26.01
N HIS A 139 -6.96 -9.07 -27.16
CA HIS A 139 -5.56 -9.51 -27.24
C HIS A 139 -4.62 -8.58 -26.46
N ASP A 140 -4.81 -7.26 -26.58
CA ASP A 140 -3.96 -6.30 -25.87
C ASP A 140 -4.04 -6.45 -24.34
N LEU A 141 -5.19 -6.87 -23.79
CA LEU A 141 -5.35 -7.12 -22.35
C LEU A 141 -4.66 -8.41 -21.92
N SER A 142 -4.71 -9.43 -22.77
CA SER A 142 -3.98 -10.69 -22.59
C SER A 142 -2.46 -10.47 -22.63
N GLU A 143 -1.97 -9.65 -23.55
CA GLU A 143 -0.56 -9.23 -23.59
C GLU A 143 -0.18 -8.41 -22.36
N ALA A 144 -0.99 -7.42 -21.97
CA ALA A 144 -0.74 -6.64 -20.77
C ALA A 144 -0.64 -7.53 -19.53
N PHE A 145 -1.54 -8.51 -19.39
CA PHE A 145 -1.48 -9.51 -18.33
C PHE A 145 -0.20 -10.33 -18.37
N ALA A 146 0.17 -10.86 -19.55
CA ALA A 146 1.38 -11.65 -19.74
C ALA A 146 2.64 -10.88 -19.34
N ASN A 147 2.71 -9.61 -19.74
CA ASN A 147 3.79 -8.69 -19.39
C ASN A 147 3.84 -8.41 -17.89
N GLN A 148 2.71 -8.05 -17.26
CA GLN A 148 2.63 -7.84 -15.81
C GLN A 148 3.03 -9.09 -15.03
N ARG A 149 2.69 -10.27 -15.57
CA ARG A 149 2.97 -11.55 -14.94
C ARG A 149 4.37 -12.09 -15.21
N GLY A 150 5.07 -11.58 -16.22
CA GLY A 150 6.37 -12.08 -16.67
C GLY A 150 6.32 -13.51 -17.21
N ILE A 151 5.25 -13.87 -17.93
CA ILE A 151 5.08 -15.20 -18.54
C ILE A 151 4.68 -15.04 -20.02
N PRO A 152 4.85 -16.08 -20.87
CA PRO A 152 4.24 -16.10 -22.19
C PRO A 152 2.73 -15.89 -22.09
N ASN A 153 2.13 -15.23 -23.08
CA ASN A 153 0.69 -15.00 -23.10
C ASN A 153 -0.04 -16.37 -23.08
N PRO A 154 -0.76 -16.70 -21.99
CA PRO A 154 -1.38 -18.01 -21.84
C PRO A 154 -2.58 -18.21 -22.79
N TYR A 155 -2.96 -17.17 -23.53
CA TYR A 155 -4.07 -17.16 -24.47
C TYR A 155 -3.61 -16.97 -25.93
N ASP A 156 -2.29 -16.94 -26.18
CA ASP A 156 -1.77 -16.82 -27.53
C ASP A 156 -1.85 -18.15 -28.28
N ASN A 157 -2.85 -18.27 -29.16
CA ASN A 157 -3.04 -19.39 -30.07
C ASN A 157 -2.38 -19.10 -31.43
N SER A 158 -1.11 -18.66 -31.45
CA SER A 158 -0.38 -18.21 -32.64
C SER A 158 -0.17 -19.22 -33.78
N ASN A 159 -0.93 -20.33 -33.80
CA ASN A 159 -1.20 -21.09 -35.02
C ASN A 159 -2.21 -20.41 -35.98
N THR A 160 -2.94 -19.38 -35.56
CA THR A 160 -3.85 -18.64 -36.45
C THR A 160 -3.21 -17.39 -37.05
N LYS A 161 -2.67 -17.55 -38.27
CA LYS A 161 -2.31 -16.45 -39.17
C LYS A 161 -3.55 -15.62 -39.53
N ASN A 162 -3.95 -14.62 -38.75
CA ASN A 162 -4.86 -13.59 -39.27
C ASN A 162 -4.83 -12.25 -38.53
N LYS A 163 -4.34 -11.25 -39.28
CA LYS A 163 -4.71 -9.82 -39.36
C LYS A 163 -4.61 -8.95 -38.10
N GLU A 164 -3.67 -8.01 -38.22
CA GLU A 164 -3.54 -6.75 -37.51
C GLU A 164 -4.90 -6.00 -37.39
N LYS A 165 -5.64 -6.25 -36.30
CA LYS A 165 -6.65 -5.29 -35.83
C LYS A 165 -5.90 -4.20 -35.05
N LYS A 166 -6.12 -2.92 -35.42
CA LYS A 166 -5.45 -1.77 -34.79
C LYS A 166 -5.74 -1.75 -33.28
N SER A 167 -4.69 -1.92 -32.49
CA SER A 167 -4.69 -1.89 -31.02
C SER A 167 -5.36 -0.63 -30.43
N ILE A 168 -6.25 -0.82 -29.46
CA ILE A 168 -6.97 0.24 -28.74
C ILE A 168 -6.06 0.99 -27.78
N PHE A 169 -4.96 0.37 -27.34
CA PHE A 169 -3.91 1.08 -26.62
C PHE A 169 -3.34 2.26 -27.42
N ASN A 170 -3.44 2.25 -28.75
CA ASN A 170 -2.99 3.38 -29.57
C ASN A 170 -3.98 4.56 -29.57
N VAL A 171 -5.25 4.34 -29.25
CA VAL A 171 -6.30 5.37 -29.22
C VAL A 171 -6.37 6.05 -27.84
N ILE A 172 -6.18 5.29 -26.76
CA ILE A 172 -6.25 5.83 -25.39
C ILE A 172 -4.90 6.45 -24.93
N LYS A 173 -3.76 6.08 -25.55
CA LYS A 173 -2.43 6.63 -25.21
C LYS A 173 -2.05 7.96 -25.89
N GLN A 174 -2.95 8.65 -26.61
CA GLN A 174 -2.56 9.84 -27.37
C GLN A 174 -2.09 11.09 -26.59
N PRO A 175 -2.22 11.23 -25.26
CA PRO A 175 -1.47 12.28 -24.54
C PRO A 175 -0.09 11.84 -24.02
N PHE A 176 0.28 10.55 -24.07
CA PHE A 176 1.44 10.03 -23.31
C PHE A 176 2.50 9.31 -24.16
N ARG A 177 2.45 9.44 -25.49
CA ARG A 177 3.36 8.76 -26.42
C ARG A 177 4.81 9.29 -26.47
N SER A 178 5.19 10.33 -25.72
CA SER A 178 6.54 10.90 -25.83
C SER A 178 7.66 10.16 -25.08
N LEU A 179 7.39 9.06 -24.38
CA LEU A 179 8.39 8.42 -23.50
C LEU A 179 8.71 6.94 -23.77
N ILE A 180 7.94 6.22 -24.59
CA ILE A 180 8.10 4.74 -24.69
C ILE A 180 8.81 4.26 -25.98
N SER A 181 9.06 5.12 -26.98
CA SER A 181 9.72 4.71 -28.24
C SER A 181 11.26 4.73 -28.23
N LYS A 182 11.93 5.01 -27.11
CA LYS A 182 13.41 5.13 -27.07
C LYS A 182 14.19 3.91 -26.61
N PHE A 183 13.56 2.78 -26.29
CA PHE A 183 14.28 1.58 -25.87
C PHE A 183 13.84 0.35 -26.64
N LYS A 184 14.39 0.19 -27.85
CA LYS A 184 14.67 -1.12 -28.46
C LYS A 184 15.65 -0.98 -29.63
N THR A 185 16.90 -0.64 -29.31
CA THR A 185 18.09 -1.03 -30.10
C THR A 185 19.32 -0.82 -29.23
N SER A 186 19.83 -1.89 -28.63
CA SER A 186 21.27 -2.14 -28.47
C SER A 186 21.49 -3.54 -27.90
N SER A 187 22.17 -4.34 -28.71
CA SER A 187 22.85 -5.63 -28.46
C SER A 187 23.62 -5.69 -27.11
N GLN A 188 23.92 -6.84 -26.49
CA GLN A 188 24.73 -7.93 -27.05
C GLN A 188 24.58 -9.28 -26.32
N VAL A 189 24.73 -10.31 -27.15
CA VAL A 189 25.13 -11.69 -26.91
C VAL A 189 26.44 -11.79 -26.13
N LYS A 190 26.54 -12.72 -25.17
CA LYS A 190 27.82 -13.35 -24.80
C LYS A 190 27.65 -14.87 -24.72
N ARG A 191 28.33 -15.56 -25.64
CA ARG A 191 28.74 -16.96 -25.52
C ARG A 191 30.06 -17.00 -24.71
N LEU A 192 30.21 -18.03 -23.89
CA LEU A 192 31.46 -18.48 -23.27
C LEU A 192 31.99 -19.66 -24.09
N ASN A 193 33.29 -19.65 -24.41
CA ASN A 193 34.26 -20.71 -24.11
C ASN A 193 35.65 -20.40 -24.72
N ASP A 194 36.63 -20.39 -23.82
CA ASP A 194 37.98 -20.95 -23.79
C ASP A 194 38.95 -21.05 -25.00
N ASP A 195 40.21 -20.81 -24.60
CA ASP A 195 41.50 -21.36 -25.07
C ASP A 195 42.09 -20.90 -26.41
N THR A 196 43.16 -20.08 -26.39
CA THR A 196 44.58 -20.53 -26.37
C THR A 196 45.57 -19.36 -26.60
N ASN A 197 46.75 -19.52 -25.98
CA ASN A 197 48.07 -18.89 -26.20
C ASN A 197 48.37 -18.20 -27.55
N VAL A 198 49.16 -17.12 -27.54
CA VAL A 198 50.59 -17.09 -27.98
C VAL A 198 51.13 -15.64 -27.88
N ASP A 199 52.39 -15.55 -27.44
CA ASP A 199 53.32 -14.42 -27.33
C ASP A 199 53.29 -13.34 -28.44
N SER A 200 53.59 -12.08 -28.06
CA SER A 200 54.78 -11.36 -28.58
C SER A 200 54.96 -9.95 -27.97
N LYS A 201 56.10 -9.83 -27.27
CA LYS A 201 57.03 -8.71 -27.00
C LYS A 201 56.75 -7.27 -27.50
N ASN A 202 57.13 -6.36 -26.59
CA ASN A 202 57.91 -5.11 -26.76
C ASN A 202 57.27 -3.93 -27.51
N SER A 203 57.63 -2.66 -27.26
CA SER A 203 58.27 -1.91 -26.17
C SER A 203 58.34 -0.46 -26.71
N GLN A 204 58.36 0.53 -25.79
CA GLN A 204 58.97 1.85 -25.97
C GLN A 204 58.32 2.85 -26.96
N VAL A 205 58.48 4.17 -26.90
CA VAL A 205 58.82 5.24 -25.92
C VAL A 205 58.61 6.57 -26.72
N GLU A 206 58.71 7.72 -26.04
CA GLU A 206 58.74 9.13 -26.55
C GLU A 206 57.38 9.85 -26.55
N LYS A 207 57.07 10.80 -25.64
CA LYS A 207 57.66 12.13 -25.31
C LYS A 207 57.80 13.09 -26.49
N HIS A 208 57.00 14.16 -26.46
CA HIS A 208 57.30 15.60 -26.68
C HIS A 208 55.95 16.30 -26.88
N SER A 209 55.47 17.29 -26.11
CA SER A 209 55.98 18.58 -25.61
C SER A 209 55.07 19.70 -26.16
N GLU A 210 54.42 20.41 -25.23
CA GLU A 210 54.17 21.86 -25.18
C GLU A 210 53.79 22.64 -26.46
N LYS A 211 52.62 23.31 -26.46
CA LYS A 211 52.49 24.77 -26.18
C LYS A 211 51.07 25.30 -26.39
N ASN A 212 50.58 25.98 -25.34
CA ASN A 212 49.82 27.25 -25.30
C ASN A 212 48.98 27.69 -26.51
N THR A 213 47.69 27.99 -26.28
CA THR A 213 47.24 29.41 -26.23
C THR A 213 45.89 29.59 -25.52
N HIS A 214 45.84 30.62 -24.69
CA HIS A 214 44.67 31.28 -24.11
C HIS A 214 43.74 31.86 -25.18
N VAL A 215 42.42 31.71 -25.03
CA VAL A 215 41.43 32.72 -25.46
C VAL A 215 40.33 32.81 -24.39
N GLU A 216 40.11 34.03 -23.91
CA GLU A 216 39.11 34.41 -22.92
C GLU A 216 37.69 34.57 -23.51
N LYS A 217 36.71 34.33 -22.62
CA LYS A 217 35.41 35.01 -22.45
C LYS A 217 34.33 34.91 -23.54
N ALA A 218 33.25 34.21 -23.17
CA ALA A 218 31.90 34.80 -23.14
C ALA A 218 30.99 33.99 -22.19
N VAL A 219 30.95 34.40 -20.91
CA VAL A 219 29.99 33.91 -19.92
C VAL A 219 28.63 34.55 -20.22
N LYS A 220 27.71 33.80 -20.82
CA LYS A 220 26.28 34.14 -20.83
C LYS A 220 25.64 33.57 -19.58
N GLN A 221 25.32 34.46 -18.63
CA GLN A 221 24.39 34.21 -17.54
C GLN A 221 23.07 33.68 -18.11
N LYS A 222 22.73 32.43 -17.79
CA LYS A 222 21.36 31.90 -17.96
C LYS A 222 20.61 32.15 -16.65
N ASN A 223 19.52 32.90 -16.77
CA ASN A 223 18.55 33.16 -15.71
C ASN A 223 18.07 31.86 -15.05
N PRO A 224 17.71 31.92 -13.74
CA PRO A 224 17.27 30.74 -13.00
C PRO A 224 15.95 30.21 -13.57
N VAL A 225 15.96 28.91 -13.87
CA VAL A 225 14.78 28.17 -14.29
C VAL A 225 13.75 28.22 -13.17
N LYS A 226 12.55 28.69 -13.52
CA LYS A 226 11.34 28.66 -12.69
C LYS A 226 11.14 27.25 -12.14
N ILE A 227 11.32 27.06 -10.83
CA ILE A 227 10.96 25.84 -10.11
C ILE A 227 9.44 25.73 -10.13
N THR A 228 8.91 24.87 -11.00
CA THR A 228 7.49 24.54 -11.05
C THR A 228 7.13 23.61 -9.90
N ALA A 229 6.00 23.86 -9.23
CA ALA A 229 5.45 23.19 -8.05
C ALA A 229 5.30 21.64 -8.10
N LYS A 230 5.72 20.99 -9.18
CA LYS A 230 5.69 19.54 -9.35
C LYS A 230 6.82 18.82 -8.58
N THR A 231 8.00 19.44 -8.48
CA THR A 231 9.17 18.85 -7.80
C THR A 231 9.01 18.75 -6.28
N ALA A 232 8.37 19.73 -5.63
CA ALA A 232 8.18 19.73 -4.17
C ALA A 232 7.21 18.63 -3.69
N SER A 233 6.28 18.18 -4.55
CA SER A 233 5.38 17.05 -4.24
C SER A 233 6.11 15.72 -4.38
N GLU A 234 6.93 15.57 -5.41
CA GLU A 234 7.70 14.35 -5.70
C GLU A 234 8.83 14.14 -4.66
N GLU A 235 9.49 15.21 -4.20
CA GLU A 235 10.51 15.15 -3.13
C GLU A 235 9.94 14.61 -1.81
N ASN A 236 8.68 14.92 -1.49
CA ASN A 236 8.00 14.41 -0.31
C ASN A 236 7.62 12.92 -0.45
N GLU A 237 7.31 12.46 -1.66
CA GLU A 237 6.98 11.05 -1.93
C GLU A 237 8.22 10.15 -1.86
N ILE A 238 9.34 10.57 -2.44
CA ILE A 238 10.62 9.85 -2.38
C ILE A 238 11.09 9.71 -0.93
N THR A 239 11.09 10.82 -0.18
CA THR A 239 11.47 10.84 1.23
C THR A 239 10.59 9.91 2.07
N SER A 240 9.27 9.92 1.84
CA SER A 240 8.33 9.05 2.53
C SER A 240 8.54 7.57 2.20
N PHE A 241 8.81 7.25 0.94
CA PHE A 241 9.10 5.89 0.49
C PHE A 241 10.38 5.34 1.13
N LEU A 242 11.44 6.15 1.15
CA LEU A 242 12.72 5.78 1.78
C LEU A 242 12.56 5.55 3.28
N LYS A 243 11.90 6.49 4.00
CA LYS A 243 11.57 6.35 5.42
C LYS A 243 10.81 5.04 5.69
N SER A 244 9.75 4.76 4.93
CA SER A 244 8.97 3.53 5.10
C SER A 244 9.81 2.27 4.81
N SER A 245 10.67 2.32 3.80
CA SER A 245 11.49 1.19 3.38
C SER A 245 12.56 0.83 4.40
N ILE A 246 13.19 1.82 5.05
CA ILE A 246 14.14 1.61 6.14
C ILE A 246 13.40 1.10 7.38
N LYS A 247 12.32 1.77 7.81
CA LYS A 247 11.50 1.39 8.97
C LYS A 247 11.02 -0.05 8.94
N LYS A 248 10.57 -0.53 7.77
CA LYS A 248 10.12 -1.93 7.59
C LYS A 248 11.23 -2.96 7.76
N ARG A 249 12.50 -2.58 7.57
CA ARG A 249 13.65 -3.49 7.60
C ARG A 249 14.29 -3.60 8.97
N ILE A 250 14.31 -2.51 9.75
CA ILE A 250 14.87 -2.47 11.12
C ILE A 250 14.46 -3.69 11.98
N PRO A 251 13.17 -4.08 12.08
CA PRO A 251 12.78 -5.19 12.97
C PRO A 251 13.07 -6.59 12.42
N THR A 252 13.54 -6.72 11.18
CA THR A 252 13.72 -8.05 10.56
C THR A 252 15.00 -8.71 11.04
N LYS A 253 14.99 -10.05 11.14
CA LYS A 253 16.14 -10.84 11.63
C LYS A 253 17.45 -10.52 10.87
N THR A 254 17.35 -10.22 9.58
CA THR A 254 18.49 -9.91 8.69
C THR A 254 19.22 -8.63 9.07
N TYR A 255 18.51 -7.61 9.59
CA TYR A 255 19.09 -6.30 9.91
C TYR A 255 19.17 -6.03 11.42
N ARG A 256 18.95 -7.06 12.25
CA ARG A 256 18.98 -6.94 13.71
C ARG A 256 20.35 -6.54 14.24
N SER A 257 21.42 -6.96 13.56
CA SER A 257 22.79 -6.57 13.89
C SER A 257 23.16 -5.17 13.38
N GLY A 258 22.50 -4.70 12.31
CA GLY A 258 22.76 -3.42 11.65
C GLY A 258 22.63 -3.55 10.12
N PHE A 259 22.90 -2.46 9.41
CA PHE A 259 22.92 -2.40 7.95
C PHE A 259 24.36 -2.25 7.46
N SER A 260 24.76 -2.95 6.40
CA SER A 260 25.96 -2.57 5.65
C SER A 260 25.68 -1.41 4.69
N ALA A 261 26.72 -0.70 4.24
CA ALA A 261 26.57 0.36 3.24
C ALA A 261 25.95 -0.17 1.93
N SER A 262 26.27 -1.41 1.53
CA SER A 262 25.69 -2.07 0.35
C SER A 262 24.20 -2.41 0.53
N GLN A 263 23.77 -2.76 1.75
CA GLN A 263 22.36 -2.99 2.05
C GLN A 263 21.56 -1.69 2.00
N LEU A 264 22.11 -0.58 2.48
CA LEU A 264 21.48 0.75 2.34
C LEU A 264 21.42 1.19 0.88
N ALA A 265 22.49 1.00 0.12
CA ALA A 265 22.50 1.24 -1.33
C ALA A 265 21.43 0.43 -2.06
N TYR A 266 21.16 -0.81 -1.63
CA TYR A 266 20.08 -1.61 -2.19
C TYR A 266 18.69 -0.99 -1.88
N VAL A 267 18.48 -0.44 -0.69
CA VAL A 267 17.23 0.29 -0.37
C VAL A 267 17.07 1.52 -1.27
N MET A 268 18.14 2.29 -1.47
CA MET A 268 18.11 3.44 -2.37
C MET A 268 17.86 3.04 -3.82
N LYS A 269 18.43 1.90 -4.26
CA LYS A 269 18.17 1.34 -5.60
C LYS A 269 16.69 1.01 -5.79
N GLN A 270 16.03 0.45 -4.77
CA GLN A 270 14.59 0.17 -4.87
C GLN A 270 13.76 1.44 -5.03
N ALA A 271 14.12 2.54 -4.35
CA ALA A 271 13.46 3.82 -4.56
C ALA A 271 13.74 4.35 -5.97
N LYS A 272 15.01 4.34 -6.39
CA LYS A 272 15.42 4.71 -7.76
C LYS A 272 14.59 3.98 -8.82
N ASP A 273 14.44 2.67 -8.69
CA ASP A 273 13.71 1.84 -9.65
C ASP A 273 12.18 2.02 -9.50
N HIS A 274 11.67 2.29 -8.30
CA HIS A 274 10.25 2.57 -8.05
C HIS A 274 9.78 3.89 -8.69
N PHE A 275 10.61 4.93 -8.63
CA PHE A 275 10.30 6.25 -9.18
C PHE A 275 10.84 6.47 -10.61
N ASP A 276 11.54 5.49 -11.18
CA ASP A 276 12.19 5.57 -12.49
C ASP A 276 13.09 6.80 -12.67
N ILE A 277 13.92 7.08 -11.66
CA ILE A 277 14.85 8.21 -11.65
C ILE A 277 16.30 7.76 -11.75
N SER A 278 17.20 8.67 -12.09
CA SER A 278 18.65 8.43 -12.02
C SER A 278 19.16 8.52 -10.58
N TRP A 279 20.37 8.00 -10.34
CA TRP A 279 21.03 8.16 -9.04
C TRP A 279 21.27 9.64 -8.68
N ASN A 280 21.59 10.47 -9.68
CA ASN A 280 21.80 11.89 -9.45
C ASN A 280 20.50 12.56 -9.00
N GLU A 281 19.37 12.28 -9.66
CA GLU A 281 18.07 12.81 -9.27
C GLU A 281 17.64 12.33 -7.88
N LEU A 282 17.89 11.07 -7.52
CA LEU A 282 17.56 10.55 -6.19
C LEU A 282 18.34 11.25 -5.07
N PHE A 283 19.64 11.50 -5.28
CA PHE A 283 20.52 12.05 -4.26
C PHE A 283 20.57 13.58 -4.23
N ASN A 284 20.18 14.26 -5.32
CA ASN A 284 20.24 15.72 -5.45
C ASN A 284 19.51 16.48 -4.34
N PRO A 285 18.30 16.08 -3.89
CA PRO A 285 17.58 16.80 -2.83
C PRO A 285 18.28 16.79 -1.47
N PHE A 286 19.24 15.90 -1.26
CA PHE A 286 19.94 15.71 0.00
C PHE A 286 21.35 16.34 0.01
N GLU A 287 21.81 16.85 -1.13
CA GLU A 287 23.13 17.48 -1.30
C GLU A 287 24.34 16.60 -0.86
N VAL A 288 24.18 15.27 -0.85
CA VAL A 288 25.21 14.32 -0.44
C VAL A 288 26.23 14.01 -1.55
N LYS A 289 27.50 13.84 -1.18
CA LYS A 289 28.62 13.51 -2.08
C LYS A 289 29.22 12.13 -1.76
N GLY A 290 30.00 11.58 -2.69
CA GLY A 290 30.66 10.28 -2.55
C GLY A 290 30.13 9.19 -3.50
N THR A 291 30.54 7.95 -3.25
CA THR A 291 30.02 6.74 -3.90
C THR A 291 28.55 6.52 -3.56
N ILE A 292 27.87 5.63 -4.29
CA ILE A 292 26.45 5.32 -4.03
C ILE A 292 26.26 4.80 -2.60
N GLN A 293 27.20 3.96 -2.12
CA GLN A 293 27.20 3.43 -0.76
C GLN A 293 27.33 4.55 0.28
N GLU A 294 28.32 5.43 0.13
CA GLU A 294 28.54 6.57 1.04
C GLU A 294 27.33 7.51 1.07
N LYS A 295 26.81 7.90 -0.09
CA LYS A 295 25.60 8.73 -0.19
C LYS A 295 24.39 8.08 0.48
N SER A 296 24.24 6.77 0.36
CA SER A 296 23.14 6.02 0.96
C SER A 296 23.20 6.03 2.49
N VAL A 297 24.40 5.99 3.07
CA VAL A 297 24.62 6.12 4.51
C VAL A 297 24.32 7.55 4.97
N LEU A 298 24.87 8.56 4.28
CA LEU A 298 24.71 9.98 4.64
C LEU A 298 23.25 10.48 4.61
N ILE A 299 22.38 9.85 3.82
CA ILE A 299 20.96 10.20 3.78
C ILE A 299 20.18 9.73 5.01
N VAL A 300 20.60 8.66 5.69
CA VAL A 300 19.82 8.06 6.79
C VAL A 300 19.47 9.07 7.89
N PRO A 301 20.42 9.90 8.39
CA PRO A 301 20.10 10.98 9.34
C PRO A 301 19.15 12.04 8.79
N LEU A 302 19.29 12.40 7.51
CA LEU A 302 18.41 13.37 6.84
C LEU A 302 16.97 12.85 6.72
N LEU A 303 16.79 11.53 6.77
CA LEU A 303 15.49 10.88 6.85
C LEU A 303 14.97 10.74 8.29
N GLY A 304 15.60 11.36 9.29
CA GLY A 304 15.13 11.35 10.68
C GLY A 304 15.36 10.02 11.41
N PHE A 305 16.47 9.34 11.11
CA PHE A 305 16.93 8.18 11.85
C PHE A 305 18.28 8.46 12.50
N ASP A 306 18.49 7.94 13.70
CA ASP A 306 19.80 7.95 14.34
C ASP A 306 20.63 6.79 13.78
N ILE A 307 21.93 7.03 13.57
CA ILE A 307 22.86 6.04 13.05
C ILE A 307 24.05 5.90 14.01
N GLU A 308 24.36 4.67 14.38
CA GLU A 308 25.54 4.32 15.17
C GLU A 308 26.41 3.37 14.35
N GLU A 309 27.69 3.69 14.21
CA GLU A 309 28.66 2.82 13.55
C GLU A 309 29.11 1.70 14.51
N ALA A 310 29.20 0.48 13.99
CA ALA A 310 29.72 -0.67 14.71
C ALA A 310 30.50 -1.58 13.75
N ILE A 311 31.30 -2.48 14.31
CA ILE A 311 31.98 -3.54 13.56
C ILE A 311 31.14 -4.81 13.68
N GLY A 312 30.77 -5.40 12.55
CA GLY A 312 30.02 -6.64 12.47
C GLY A 312 30.88 -7.86 12.78
N GLU A 313 30.24 -9.03 12.90
CA GLU A 313 30.92 -10.31 13.16
C GLU A 313 31.93 -10.67 12.05
N ASP A 314 31.75 -10.13 10.84
CA ASP A 314 32.65 -10.30 9.69
C ASP A 314 33.72 -9.21 9.59
N GLU A 315 33.97 -8.46 10.67
CA GLU A 315 34.90 -7.33 10.76
C GLU A 315 34.59 -6.17 9.80
N LYS A 316 33.40 -6.15 9.19
CA LYS A 316 32.97 -5.05 8.32
C LYS A 316 32.18 -4.01 9.10
N MET A 317 32.30 -2.76 8.66
CA MET A 317 31.50 -1.67 9.18
C MET A 317 30.01 -1.90 8.91
N ILE A 318 29.21 -1.80 9.97
CA ILE A 318 27.76 -1.86 9.96
C ILE A 318 27.18 -0.64 10.68
N TYR A 319 25.97 -0.28 10.30
CA TYR A 319 25.26 0.89 10.79
C TYR A 319 24.00 0.46 11.52
N LYS A 320 23.95 0.66 12.83
CA LYS A 320 22.74 0.45 13.62
C LYS A 320 21.85 1.67 13.47
N ILE A 321 20.68 1.45 12.91
CA ILE A 321 19.72 2.52 12.60
C ILE A 321 18.56 2.43 13.59
N THR A 322 18.27 3.53 14.29
CA THR A 322 17.10 3.62 15.17
C THR A 322 16.24 4.82 14.78
N GLU A 323 14.94 4.79 15.10
CA GLU A 323 14.09 5.96 14.89
C GLU A 323 14.49 7.03 15.90
N SER A 324 14.85 8.23 15.41
CA SER A 324 15.32 9.32 16.26
C SER A 324 14.25 9.66 17.28
N LYS A 325 14.57 9.51 18.57
CA LYS A 325 13.66 9.86 19.69
C LYS A 325 13.58 11.36 19.94
N LEU A 326 14.45 12.15 19.30
CA LEU A 326 14.47 13.60 19.42
C LEU A 326 14.05 14.30 18.12
N THR A 327 12.83 14.81 18.18
CA THR A 327 12.34 16.06 17.58
C THR A 327 12.12 16.12 16.08
N GLU A 328 10.82 16.21 15.76
CA GLU A 328 10.19 17.07 14.76
C GLU A 328 10.60 18.56 14.90
N LYS A 329 11.90 18.85 14.99
CA LYS A 329 12.47 20.20 14.93
C LYS A 329 13.37 20.28 13.70
N THR A 330 12.75 20.44 12.54
CA THR A 330 13.26 21.22 11.41
C THR A 330 12.25 21.14 10.27
N ASN A 331 11.19 21.94 10.41
CA ASN A 331 10.70 22.80 9.33
C ASN A 331 9.86 23.88 9.99
N ASN A 332 10.54 24.99 10.26
CA ASN A 332 9.99 26.11 11.00
C ASN A 332 9.06 26.92 10.10
N VAL A 333 7.77 26.58 10.17
CA VAL A 333 6.70 27.57 10.11
C VAL A 333 5.84 27.34 11.35
N SER A 334 6.40 27.68 12.52
CA SER A 334 5.84 27.64 13.89
C SER A 334 4.35 27.26 14.02
N ASN A 335 4.02 26.02 14.34
CA ASN A 335 2.63 25.67 14.65
C ASN A 335 2.20 26.30 15.98
N PHE A 336 0.89 26.50 16.16
CA PHE A 336 0.33 26.90 17.45
C PHE A 336 0.80 25.94 18.54
N ASN A 337 1.45 26.46 19.59
CA ASN A 337 1.99 25.62 20.67
C ASN A 337 0.85 25.14 21.58
N LEU A 338 0.16 24.09 21.13
CA LEU A 338 -1.00 23.51 21.81
C LEU A 338 -0.65 23.03 23.20
N ASP A 339 0.52 22.43 23.39
CA ASP A 339 0.92 21.89 24.69
C ASP A 339 1.13 22.99 25.73
N SER A 340 1.75 24.13 25.37
CA SER A 340 1.88 25.28 26.28
C SER A 340 0.51 25.87 26.61
N TRP A 341 -0.31 26.09 25.57
CA TRP A 341 -1.64 26.67 25.76
C TRP A 341 -2.52 25.79 26.65
N LEU A 342 -2.51 24.47 26.43
CA LEU A 342 -3.27 23.53 27.26
C LEU A 342 -2.79 23.56 28.70
N LYS A 343 -1.49 23.59 28.96
CA LYS A 343 -0.95 23.65 30.35
C LYS A 343 -1.36 24.92 31.08
N GLU A 344 -1.38 26.06 30.39
CA GLU A 344 -1.62 27.36 31.01
C GLU A 344 -3.10 27.72 31.11
N SER A 345 -3.90 27.31 30.12
CA SER A 345 -5.26 27.81 29.91
C SER A 345 -6.35 26.75 29.98
N TRP A 346 -6.03 25.46 30.00
CA TRP A 346 -7.05 24.40 30.05
C TRP A 346 -7.55 24.17 31.48
N LYS A 347 -8.78 24.60 31.75
CA LYS A 347 -9.49 24.33 33.01
C LYS A 347 -10.46 23.16 32.94
N GLY A 348 -10.64 22.62 31.73
CA GLY A 348 -11.63 21.59 31.45
C GLY A 348 -12.32 21.82 30.12
N VAL A 349 -13.43 21.14 29.96
CA VAL A 349 -14.26 21.11 28.74
C VAL A 349 -14.66 22.50 28.25
N GLU A 350 -14.94 23.39 29.19
CA GLU A 350 -15.35 24.78 29.01
C GLU A 350 -14.24 25.66 28.42
N SER A 351 -12.98 25.20 28.41
CA SER A 351 -11.85 25.92 27.80
C SER A 351 -11.76 25.72 26.28
N TYR A 352 -12.57 24.82 25.70
CA TYR A 352 -12.52 24.51 24.27
C TYR A 352 -12.87 25.69 23.32
N PRO A 353 -13.88 26.53 23.61
CA PRO A 353 -14.13 27.73 22.81
C PRO A 353 -12.94 28.70 22.80
N GLU A 354 -12.25 28.85 23.94
CA GLU A 354 -11.06 29.71 24.04
C GLU A 354 -9.85 29.11 23.32
N LEU A 355 -9.68 27.78 23.36
CA LEU A 355 -8.68 27.09 22.56
C LEU A 355 -8.91 27.34 21.06
N THR A 356 -10.16 27.21 20.64
CA THR A 356 -10.57 27.44 19.24
C THR A 356 -10.27 28.88 18.81
N LYS A 357 -10.64 29.87 19.64
CA LYS A 357 -10.32 31.29 19.39
C LYS A 357 -8.82 31.52 19.30
N SER A 358 -8.04 30.91 20.19
CA SER A 358 -6.59 31.08 20.25
C SER A 358 -5.90 30.50 19.01
N ILE A 359 -6.30 29.31 18.56
CA ILE A 359 -5.81 28.69 17.32
C ILE A 359 -6.17 29.54 16.10
N LEU A 360 -7.43 29.99 16.00
CA LEU A 360 -7.88 30.80 14.86
C LEU A 360 -7.23 32.19 14.82
N LYS A 361 -7.00 32.80 15.99
CA LYS A 361 -6.28 34.07 16.11
C LYS A 361 -4.83 33.91 15.64
N PHE A 362 -4.15 32.86 16.14
CA PHE A 362 -2.78 32.53 15.73
C PHE A 362 -2.64 32.37 14.21
N GLU A 363 -3.60 31.71 13.57
CA GLU A 363 -3.60 31.51 12.11
C GLU A 363 -3.92 32.79 11.33
N LYS A 364 -4.80 33.65 11.85
CA LYS A 364 -5.16 34.92 11.21
C LYS A 364 -3.96 35.88 11.14
N ASP A 365 -3.08 35.83 12.13
CA ASP A 365 -1.90 36.70 12.21
C ASP A 365 -0.81 36.33 11.19
N ARG A 366 -0.93 35.19 10.49
CA ARG A 366 0.10 34.67 9.57
C ARG A 366 0.04 35.19 8.13
N LYS A 367 -0.89 36.07 7.76
CA LYS A 367 -1.10 36.60 6.38
C LYS A 367 -1.28 35.54 5.26
N GLU A 368 -1.19 34.25 5.57
CA GLU A 368 -1.49 33.15 4.66
C GLU A 368 -3.00 32.88 4.57
N LYS A 369 -3.41 32.05 3.60
CA LYS A 369 -4.82 31.66 3.45
C LYS A 369 -5.30 30.99 4.76
N SER A 370 -6.26 31.61 5.42
CA SER A 370 -6.82 31.10 6.69
C SER A 370 -7.30 29.66 6.55
N ARG A 371 -6.67 28.73 7.28
CA ARG A 371 -7.11 27.33 7.34
C ARG A 371 -8.29 27.21 8.30
N SER A 372 -9.22 26.29 8.00
CA SER A 372 -10.31 25.99 8.95
C SER A 372 -9.77 25.26 10.18
N LEU A 373 -10.35 25.47 11.36
CA LEU A 373 -9.95 24.79 12.61
C LEU A 373 -9.84 23.26 12.43
N ARG A 374 -10.75 22.64 11.68
CA ARG A 374 -10.71 21.19 11.42
C ARG A 374 -9.49 20.73 10.63
N VAL A 375 -8.98 21.60 9.76
CA VAL A 375 -7.77 21.33 8.97
C VAL A 375 -6.56 21.43 9.89
N ILE A 376 -6.48 22.50 10.69
CA ILE A 376 -5.41 22.71 11.68
C ILE A 376 -5.35 21.57 12.70
N LEU A 377 -6.50 21.19 13.28
CA LEU A 377 -6.59 20.06 14.22
C LEU A 377 -6.14 18.73 13.62
N LYS A 378 -6.31 18.54 12.30
CA LYS A 378 -5.89 17.30 11.63
C LYS A 378 -4.42 17.33 11.25
N GLU A 379 -3.99 18.38 10.57
CA GLU A 379 -2.64 18.52 10.01
C GLU A 379 -1.62 18.72 11.12
N ASP A 380 -1.92 19.59 12.08
CA ASP A 380 -0.95 20.03 13.08
C ASP A 380 -1.04 19.19 14.37
N PHE A 381 -2.19 18.54 14.64
CA PHE A 381 -2.44 17.83 15.90
C PHE A 381 -2.96 16.38 15.73
N GLY A 382 -3.09 15.89 14.49
CA GLY A 382 -3.47 14.50 14.19
C GLY A 382 -4.90 14.12 14.58
N ILE A 383 -5.80 15.09 14.79
CA ILE A 383 -7.20 14.86 15.17
C ILE A 383 -8.08 14.71 13.92
N ALA A 384 -8.78 13.58 13.79
CA ALA A 384 -9.47 13.21 12.56
C ALA A 384 -10.60 14.19 12.12
N LYS A 385 -10.61 14.54 10.83
CA LYS A 385 -11.50 15.53 10.16
C LYS A 385 -13.01 15.34 10.33
N ASN A 386 -13.44 14.11 10.64
CA ASN A 386 -14.85 13.71 10.66
C ASN A 386 -15.38 13.42 12.08
N ARG A 387 -14.63 13.79 13.12
CA ARG A 387 -15.11 13.64 14.49
C ARG A 387 -16.05 14.79 14.85
N SER A 388 -17.12 14.48 15.56
CA SER A 388 -17.99 15.50 16.15
C SER A 388 -17.17 16.35 17.13
N ALA A 389 -17.59 17.60 17.37
CA ALA A 389 -16.92 18.45 18.37
C ALA A 389 -16.85 17.77 19.75
N LYS A 390 -17.86 16.95 20.08
CA LYS A 390 -17.88 16.10 21.29
C LYS A 390 -16.73 15.08 21.32
N ASN A 391 -16.46 14.40 20.20
CA ASN A 391 -15.40 13.38 20.14
C ASN A 391 -14.00 13.99 20.10
N VAL A 392 -13.83 15.15 19.45
CA VAL A 392 -12.57 15.92 19.50
C VAL A 392 -12.27 16.37 20.92
N LYS A 393 -13.30 16.81 21.63
CA LYS A 393 -13.25 17.17 23.05
C LYS A 393 -12.87 16.00 23.94
N GLU A 394 -13.44 14.81 23.72
CA GLU A 394 -13.05 13.59 24.45
C GLU A 394 -11.61 13.15 24.18
N ASP A 395 -11.11 13.28 22.94
CA ASP A 395 -9.72 12.93 22.60
C ASP A 395 -8.71 13.85 23.28
N LEU A 396 -8.96 15.18 23.27
CA LEU A 396 -8.12 16.16 23.96
C LEU A 396 -8.15 15.93 25.48
N HIS A 397 -9.33 15.62 26.03
CA HIS A 397 -9.49 15.31 27.45
C HIS A 397 -8.72 14.02 27.82
N LYS A 398 -8.84 12.95 27.03
CA LYS A 398 -8.15 11.67 27.24
C LYS A 398 -6.64 11.77 27.12
N ARG A 399 -6.13 12.51 26.13
CA ARG A 399 -4.68 12.66 25.90
C ARG A 399 -3.96 13.43 27.00
N TYR A 400 -4.59 14.43 27.60
CA TYR A 400 -3.88 15.43 28.41
C TYR A 400 -4.23 15.47 29.89
N LEU A 401 -5.41 14.99 30.30
CA LEU A 401 -5.76 14.90 31.72
C LEU A 401 -5.23 13.64 32.41
N GLY A 402 -4.44 12.81 31.71
CA GLY A 402 -3.69 11.72 32.32
C GLY A 402 -4.58 10.82 33.18
N LEU A 403 -5.79 10.49 32.69
CA LEU A 403 -6.51 9.32 33.18
C LEU A 403 -5.62 8.12 32.82
N LYS A 404 -4.66 7.84 33.71
CA LYS A 404 -3.87 6.63 33.74
C LYS A 404 -4.84 5.50 33.44
N GLU A 405 -4.50 4.69 32.44
CA GLU A 405 -5.11 3.39 32.28
C GLU A 405 -5.13 2.76 33.67
N ALA A 406 -6.31 2.74 34.30
CA ALA A 406 -6.55 1.86 35.42
C ALA A 406 -6.23 0.49 34.83
N THR A 407 -5.12 -0.09 35.31
CA THR A 407 -4.61 -1.40 34.91
C THR A 407 -5.79 -2.28 34.56
N GLU A 408 -5.85 -2.72 33.30
CA GLU A 408 -7.04 -3.33 32.71
C GLU A 408 -7.54 -4.50 33.57
N GLN A 409 -8.44 -4.24 34.50
CA GLN A 409 -8.87 -5.26 35.43
C GLN A 409 -9.93 -6.08 34.70
N GLN A 410 -9.48 -7.16 34.08
CA GLN A 410 -10.35 -8.13 33.43
C GLN A 410 -11.33 -8.70 34.47
N PHE A 411 -12.57 -8.93 34.07
CA PHE A 411 -13.55 -9.58 34.95
C PHE A 411 -13.02 -10.97 35.36
N PRO A 412 -12.99 -11.31 36.67
CA PRO A 412 -12.41 -12.57 37.16
C PRO A 412 -13.35 -13.75 36.90
N LEU A 413 -13.52 -14.09 35.61
CA LEU A 413 -14.52 -15.06 35.13
C LEU A 413 -14.40 -16.42 35.81
N MET A 414 -13.17 -16.94 35.93
CA MET A 414 -12.94 -18.26 36.50
C MET A 414 -13.30 -18.33 37.99
N SER A 415 -12.95 -17.31 38.77
CA SER A 415 -13.32 -17.24 40.19
C SER A 415 -14.85 -17.15 40.34
N TRP A 416 -15.49 -16.31 39.53
CA TRP A 416 -16.93 -16.16 39.56
C TRP A 416 -17.65 -17.47 39.22
N ILE A 417 -17.23 -18.18 38.17
CA ILE A 417 -17.81 -19.47 37.75
C ILE A 417 -17.68 -20.51 38.87
N LYS A 418 -16.51 -20.62 39.51
CA LYS A 418 -16.31 -21.59 40.60
C LYS A 418 -17.25 -21.37 41.79
N GLU A 419 -17.52 -20.11 42.12
CA GLU A 419 -18.31 -19.76 43.30
C GLU A 419 -19.83 -19.72 43.03
N ASN A 420 -20.24 -19.36 41.80
CA ASN A 420 -21.62 -18.96 41.53
C ASN A 420 -22.32 -19.77 40.42
N TRP A 421 -21.59 -20.54 39.62
CA TRP A 421 -22.19 -21.27 38.51
C TRP A 421 -22.85 -22.57 38.97
N ARG A 422 -24.16 -22.74 38.70
CA ARG A 422 -24.96 -23.94 39.05
C ARG A 422 -25.64 -24.60 37.85
N GLY A 423 -25.53 -24.01 36.66
CA GLY A 423 -26.20 -24.47 35.46
C GLY A 423 -26.57 -23.32 34.53
N GLU A 424 -27.34 -23.62 33.49
CA GLU A 424 -27.77 -22.65 32.49
C GLU A 424 -28.53 -21.46 33.10
N GLU A 425 -29.26 -21.70 34.19
CA GLU A 425 -29.98 -20.69 34.97
C GLU A 425 -29.05 -19.63 35.61
N SER A 426 -27.78 -19.98 35.90
CA SER A 426 -26.78 -19.03 36.41
C SER A 426 -26.27 -18.05 35.34
N TYR A 427 -26.62 -18.24 34.07
CA TYR A 427 -26.17 -17.37 32.98
C TYR A 427 -26.63 -15.92 33.14
N ILE A 428 -27.84 -15.70 33.65
CA ILE A 428 -28.37 -14.36 33.88
C ILE A 428 -27.51 -13.63 34.91
N LEU A 429 -27.17 -14.31 36.01
CA LEU A 429 -26.31 -13.76 37.07
C LEU A 429 -24.90 -13.45 36.57
N LEU A 430 -24.33 -14.33 35.74
CA LEU A 430 -23.02 -14.11 35.12
C LEU A 430 -23.02 -12.89 34.21
N ARG A 431 -24.06 -12.77 33.37
CA ARG A 431 -24.23 -11.62 32.48
C ARG A 431 -24.29 -10.31 33.27
N ASP A 432 -25.09 -10.27 34.33
CA ASP A 432 -25.27 -9.06 35.13
C ASP A 432 -23.99 -8.69 35.86
N ALA A 433 -23.25 -9.68 36.39
CA ALA A 433 -21.95 -9.47 37.03
C ALA A 433 -20.91 -8.88 36.06
N ILE A 434 -20.83 -9.39 34.82
CA ILE A 434 -19.93 -8.87 33.79
C ILE A 434 -20.30 -7.44 33.41
N LEU A 435 -21.59 -7.16 33.20
CA LEU A 435 -22.04 -5.82 32.80
C LEU A 435 -21.81 -4.79 33.92
N ALA A 436 -22.10 -5.15 35.18
CA ALA A 436 -21.83 -4.29 36.32
C ALA A 436 -20.33 -4.02 36.52
N HIS A 437 -19.47 -4.98 36.18
CA HIS A 437 -18.01 -4.78 36.18
C HIS A 437 -17.57 -3.79 35.10
N GLU A 438 -18.14 -3.89 33.89
CA GLU A 438 -17.80 -3.00 32.78
C GLU A 438 -18.32 -1.58 32.96
N GLU A 439 -19.48 -1.42 33.60
CA GLU A 439 -20.02 -0.12 34.01
C GLU A 439 -19.11 0.54 35.05
N ARG A 440 -18.68 -0.21 36.09
CA ARG A 440 -17.71 0.26 37.09
C ARG A 440 -16.36 0.67 36.49
N ASN A 441 -15.96 0.06 35.37
CA ASN A 441 -14.72 0.37 34.65
C ASN A 441 -14.93 1.36 33.49
N ASN A 442 -16.14 1.89 33.30
CA ASN A 442 -16.49 2.89 32.28
C ASN A 442 -16.14 2.47 30.83
N ARG A 443 -16.24 1.17 30.52
CA ARG A 443 -15.79 0.59 29.23
C ARG A 443 -16.88 0.52 28.17
N GLY A 444 -18.15 0.49 28.56
CA GLY A 444 -19.31 0.56 27.65
C GLY A 444 -19.36 -0.53 26.56
N ARG A 445 -18.64 -1.65 26.73
CA ARG A 445 -18.59 -2.74 25.75
C ARG A 445 -19.84 -3.62 25.86
N SER A 446 -20.29 -4.17 24.74
CA SER A 446 -21.41 -5.12 24.77
C SER A 446 -20.97 -6.47 25.33
N LEU A 447 -21.87 -7.21 26.00
CA LEU A 447 -21.58 -8.56 26.54
C LEU A 447 -20.95 -9.48 25.49
N LYS A 448 -21.42 -9.40 24.23
CA LYS A 448 -20.87 -10.22 23.13
C LYS A 448 -19.43 -9.85 22.77
N ASP A 449 -19.06 -8.58 22.92
CA ASP A 449 -17.69 -8.11 22.66
C ASP A 449 -16.77 -8.54 23.80
N ILE A 450 -17.22 -8.39 25.06
CA ILE A 450 -16.47 -8.80 26.26
C ILE A 450 -16.20 -10.30 26.22
N LEU A 451 -17.24 -11.12 26.00
CA LEU A 451 -17.10 -12.57 25.91
C LEU A 451 -16.11 -13.00 24.81
N LYS A 452 -16.05 -12.28 23.69
CA LYS A 452 -15.14 -12.63 22.60
C LYS A 452 -13.72 -12.11 22.79
N GLN A 453 -13.56 -10.89 23.28
CA GLN A 453 -12.27 -10.22 23.41
C GLN A 453 -11.49 -10.69 24.64
N ASP A 454 -12.19 -10.89 25.75
CA ASP A 454 -11.55 -11.15 27.04
C ASP A 454 -11.49 -12.65 27.32
N PHE A 455 -12.44 -13.43 26.81
CA PHE A 455 -12.58 -14.85 27.14
C PHE A 455 -12.59 -15.78 25.92
N ASP A 456 -12.34 -15.23 24.74
CA ASP A 456 -12.33 -15.94 23.46
C ASP A 456 -13.61 -16.69 23.06
N ILE A 457 -14.73 -16.48 23.77
CA ILE A 457 -16.02 -17.12 23.52
C ILE A 457 -16.66 -16.54 22.24
N PRO A 458 -16.95 -17.36 21.21
CA PRO A 458 -17.54 -16.88 19.97
C PRO A 458 -18.92 -16.24 20.14
N LYS A 459 -19.15 -15.12 19.46
CA LYS A 459 -20.44 -14.39 19.48
C LYS A 459 -21.61 -15.23 18.94
N SER A 460 -21.32 -16.24 18.13
CA SER A 460 -22.29 -17.15 17.52
C SER A 460 -22.77 -18.26 18.45
N TRP A 461 -22.15 -18.46 19.62
CA TRP A 461 -22.58 -19.49 20.55
C TRP A 461 -23.94 -19.16 21.18
N THR A 462 -24.83 -20.15 21.15
CA THR A 462 -26.09 -20.15 21.90
C THR A 462 -25.82 -20.18 23.41
N ILE A 463 -26.83 -19.85 24.21
CA ILE A 463 -26.71 -19.90 25.69
C ILE A 463 -26.39 -21.34 26.14
N ALA A 464 -27.15 -22.32 25.67
CA ALA A 464 -26.88 -23.74 25.91
C ALA A 464 -25.43 -24.16 25.59
N LYS A 465 -24.85 -23.70 24.48
CA LYS A 465 -23.47 -24.02 24.12
C LYS A 465 -22.45 -23.39 25.07
N LYS A 466 -22.71 -22.16 25.52
CA LYS A 466 -21.87 -21.52 26.54
C LYS A 466 -22.02 -22.19 27.90
N ALA A 467 -23.24 -22.58 28.28
CA ALA A 467 -23.52 -23.32 29.50
C ALA A 467 -22.76 -24.66 29.53
N SER A 468 -22.78 -25.42 28.43
CA SER A 468 -21.98 -26.63 28.28
C SER A 468 -20.49 -26.37 28.50
N TYR A 469 -19.95 -25.31 27.87
CA TYR A 469 -18.55 -24.94 28.02
C TYR A 469 -18.17 -24.55 29.46
N TRP A 470 -19.05 -23.84 30.19
CA TRP A 470 -18.78 -23.50 31.59
C TRP A 470 -18.95 -24.68 32.54
N ASN A 471 -19.85 -25.61 32.24
CA ASN A 471 -19.97 -26.87 32.98
C ASN A 471 -18.69 -27.71 32.82
N GLU A 472 -18.10 -27.73 31.62
CA GLU A 472 -16.80 -28.39 31.37
C GLU A 472 -15.65 -27.73 32.15
N LEU A 473 -15.72 -26.43 32.42
CA LEU A 473 -14.71 -25.70 33.20
C LEU A 473 -14.84 -25.88 34.73
N GLN A 474 -15.93 -26.48 35.21
CA GLN A 474 -16.10 -26.84 36.63
C GLN A 474 -15.54 -28.23 36.96
N LEU A 475 -15.35 -29.09 35.96
CA LEU A 475 -14.67 -30.38 36.07
C LEU A 475 -13.15 -30.17 36.08
#